data_AF-A0A8T2H4V3-F1
#
_entry.id   AF-A0A8T2H4V3-F1
#
_cell.length_a   1.000
_cell.length_b   1.000
_cell.length_c   1.000
_cell.angle_alpha   90.00
_cell.angle_beta   90.00
_cell.angle_gamma   90.00
#
_symmetry.space_group_name_H-M   'P 1'
#
loop_
_entity.id
_entity.type
_entity.pdbx_description
1 polymer ?
#
loop_
_entity_poly.entity_id
_entity_poly.type
_entity_poly.pdbx_seq_one_letter_code
_entity_poly.pdbx_strand_id
1 'polypeptide(L)'
;MGSSVSAPMRICNGVESHLQLRSLLRKLALVRETAKAGNLVRSEIFIRKLKENILKELPPTRSELKREEKMSSRDMERGRKHRGDTQWTSWLTPTIVVANVAIFIVVMFINDCPKTTRGANEDCVAKFLGRFSFQPLRENPLLGPSSSTLEKMGALDWRKVVQGNEKWRLITAMWLHAGIFHLLTNMFNVIFFGIRLEQQFGFIRIGLIYLISGFGGSILSALFLQNSISVGASGALLGLMGAMLSELLINWTIYESKLGALFTILFIIAVDLAIGLLPWVDNFAHIGGLLTGFFLGFILLIQPQLGWEESRNSSQYGARAKSKYNPCQYVLFFIAAVLVVAGLTIGIVMLFKGENGNKHCKWCHRLDCYPTSKWSC
;
A
#
# COMPACT_ATOMS: atom_id res chain seq x y z
N MET A 1 13.45 -12.69 26.66
CA MET A 1 12.22 -12.26 27.36
C MET A 1 11.06 -12.51 26.42
N GLY A 2 10.33 -13.60 26.66
CA GLY A 2 9.19 -14.01 25.86
C GLY A 2 7.90 -13.37 26.37
N SER A 3 7.01 -13.02 25.45
CA SER A 3 5.62 -12.64 25.72
C SER A 3 4.71 -13.70 25.12
N SER A 4 4.27 -14.60 25.98
CA SER A 4 3.23 -15.59 25.76
C SER A 4 1.87 -14.91 25.59
N VAL A 5 1.18 -15.17 24.47
CA VAL A 5 -0.24 -14.83 24.32
C VAL A 5 -1.06 -15.96 24.95
N SER A 6 -1.66 -15.64 26.09
CA SER A 6 -2.63 -16.47 26.81
C SER A 6 -3.93 -16.63 26.03
N ALA A 7 -4.34 -17.88 25.80
CA ALA A 7 -5.69 -18.21 25.32
C ALA A 7 -6.71 -18.06 26.48
N PRO A 8 -7.92 -17.52 26.24
CA PRO A 8 -8.96 -17.50 27.24
C PRO A 8 -9.59 -18.88 27.39
N MET A 9 -9.36 -19.48 28.56
CA MET A 9 -10.02 -20.66 29.08
C MET A 9 -11.52 -20.34 29.30
N ARG A 10 -12.40 -20.86 28.44
CA ARG A 10 -13.86 -20.78 28.66
C ARG A 10 -14.25 -21.79 29.72
N ILE A 11 -14.51 -21.26 30.92
CA ILE A 11 -15.29 -21.89 31.97
C ILE A 11 -16.77 -21.75 31.60
N CYS A 12 -17.43 -22.87 31.26
CA CYS A 12 -18.89 -23.08 31.18
C CYS A 12 -19.09 -24.61 31.12
N ASN A 13 -20.01 -25.31 31.78
CA ASN A 13 -21.07 -25.00 32.73
C ASN A 13 -21.43 -26.35 33.40
N GLY A 14 -21.40 -26.44 34.74
CA GLY A 14 -21.89 -27.60 35.49
C GLY A 14 -23.42 -27.74 35.53
N VAL A 15 -24.14 -27.00 34.69
CA VAL A 15 -25.61 -26.91 34.70
C VAL A 15 -26.24 -27.55 33.45
N GLU A 16 -25.45 -27.88 32.43
CA GLU A 16 -25.93 -28.38 31.13
C GLU A 16 -26.22 -29.90 31.12
N SER A 17 -25.56 -30.66 32.01
CA SER A 17 -25.75 -32.11 32.16
C SER A 17 -27.14 -32.49 32.69
N HIS A 18 -27.75 -31.64 33.52
CA HIS A 18 -29.04 -31.92 34.15
C HIS A 18 -30.24 -31.71 33.19
N LEU A 19 -30.12 -30.81 32.21
CA LEU A 19 -31.13 -30.63 31.16
C LEU A 19 -31.05 -31.73 30.10
N GLN A 20 -29.85 -32.15 29.70
CA GLN A 20 -29.67 -33.25 28.74
C GLN A 20 -30.18 -34.59 29.29
N LEU A 21 -29.94 -34.90 30.57
CA LEU A 21 -30.43 -36.13 31.20
C LEU A 21 -31.97 -36.19 31.26
N ARG A 22 -32.63 -35.06 31.55
CA ARG A 22 -34.10 -34.96 31.56
C ARG A 22 -34.70 -35.11 30.16
N SER A 23 -34.04 -34.57 29.13
CA SER A 23 -34.44 -34.75 27.72
C SER A 23 -34.30 -36.21 27.28
N LEU A 24 -33.21 -36.88 27.68
CA LEU A 24 -32.95 -38.28 27.38
C LEU A 24 -33.98 -39.22 28.03
N LEU A 25 -34.30 -38.98 29.30
CA LEU A 25 -35.31 -39.76 30.05
C LEU A 25 -36.72 -39.62 29.45
N ARG A 26 -37.11 -38.42 29.00
CA ARG A 26 -38.39 -38.21 28.29
C ARG A 26 -38.46 -38.96 26.96
N LYS A 27 -37.35 -38.97 26.19
CA LYS A 27 -37.27 -39.69 24.92
C LYS A 27 -37.31 -41.21 25.14
N LEU A 28 -36.69 -41.73 26.20
CA LEU A 28 -36.74 -43.15 26.58
C LEU A 28 -38.14 -43.59 27.05
N ALA A 29 -38.86 -42.73 27.78
CA ALA A 29 -40.25 -42.99 28.18
C ALA A 29 -41.19 -43.10 26.97
N LEU A 30 -41.01 -42.24 25.96
CA LEU A 30 -41.78 -42.27 24.70
C LEU A 30 -41.55 -43.56 23.90
N VAL A 31 -40.31 -44.07 23.89
CA VAL A 31 -39.96 -45.36 23.26
C VAL A 31 -40.67 -46.53 23.94
N ARG A 32 -40.77 -46.52 25.28
CA ARG A 32 -41.46 -47.57 26.05
C ARG A 32 -42.96 -47.64 25.75
N GLU A 33 -43.61 -46.49 25.51
CA GLU A 33 -45.03 -46.48 25.11
C GLU A 33 -45.24 -46.96 23.66
N THR A 34 -44.39 -46.54 22.72
CA THR A 34 -44.50 -46.99 21.32
C THR A 34 -44.21 -48.49 21.14
N ALA A 35 -43.38 -49.09 22.00
CA ALA A 35 -43.12 -50.53 22.02
C ALA A 35 -44.33 -51.35 22.51
N LYS A 36 -45.19 -50.78 23.37
CA LYS A 36 -46.44 -51.44 23.82
C LYS A 36 -47.53 -51.44 22.75
N ALA A 37 -47.46 -50.57 21.75
CA ALA A 37 -48.50 -50.39 20.72
C ALA A 37 -48.38 -51.35 19.50
N GLY A 38 -47.59 -52.43 19.59
CA GLY A 38 -47.68 -53.56 18.66
C GLY A 38 -47.22 -53.34 17.21
N ASN A 39 -46.42 -52.31 16.91
CA ASN A 39 -46.00 -51.98 15.54
C ASN A 39 -44.46 -52.14 15.36
N LEU A 40 -44.01 -53.39 15.24
CA LEU A 40 -42.59 -53.77 15.34
C LEU A 40 -41.66 -53.26 14.20
N VAL A 41 -42.17 -52.94 13.01
CA VAL A 41 -41.31 -52.51 11.89
C VAL A 41 -40.96 -51.01 11.97
N ARG A 42 -41.85 -50.19 12.53
CA ARG A 42 -41.62 -48.75 12.70
C ARG A 42 -40.68 -48.44 13.86
N SER A 43 -40.57 -49.35 14.84
CA SER A 43 -39.70 -49.19 16.00
C SER A 43 -38.22 -49.36 15.65
N GLU A 44 -37.82 -50.28 14.76
CA GLU A 44 -36.40 -50.44 14.41
C GLU A 44 -35.83 -49.21 13.68
N ILE A 45 -36.57 -48.65 12.72
CA ILE A 45 -36.14 -47.46 11.98
C ILE A 45 -36.07 -46.24 12.92
N PHE A 46 -37.06 -46.12 13.80
CA PHE A 46 -37.08 -45.06 14.81
C PHE A 46 -35.93 -45.23 15.83
N ILE A 47 -35.65 -46.44 16.28
CA ILE A 47 -34.54 -46.75 17.19
C ILE A 47 -33.19 -46.46 16.52
N ARG A 48 -33.00 -46.80 15.23
CA ARG A 48 -31.78 -46.46 14.48
C ARG A 48 -31.58 -44.95 14.39
N LYS A 49 -32.61 -44.19 13.99
CA LYS A 49 -32.55 -42.71 13.94
C LYS A 49 -32.34 -42.08 15.31
N LEU A 50 -32.95 -42.65 16.35
CA LEU A 50 -32.77 -42.18 17.73
C LEU A 50 -31.34 -42.46 18.22
N LYS A 51 -30.78 -43.64 17.90
CA LYS A 51 -29.41 -44.02 18.24
C LYS A 51 -28.38 -43.12 17.54
N GLU A 52 -28.61 -42.77 16.27
CA GLU A 52 -27.77 -41.81 15.53
C GLU A 52 -27.86 -40.39 16.10
N ASN A 53 -29.05 -39.92 16.48
CA ASN A 53 -29.21 -38.60 17.09
C ASN A 53 -28.65 -38.53 18.51
N ILE A 54 -28.71 -39.62 19.30
CA ILE A 54 -28.10 -39.69 20.62
C ILE A 54 -26.57 -39.76 20.53
N LEU A 55 -26.02 -40.49 19.54
CA LEU A 55 -24.57 -40.54 19.31
C LEU A 55 -23.96 -39.17 18.97
N LYS A 56 -24.74 -38.27 18.33
CA LYS A 56 -24.31 -36.90 18.02
C LYS A 56 -24.29 -35.95 19.21
N GLU A 57 -25.01 -36.27 20.29
CA GLU A 57 -25.10 -35.45 21.50
C GLU A 57 -24.10 -35.90 22.59
N LEU A 58 -23.39 -37.01 22.36
CA LEU A 58 -22.37 -37.52 23.28
C LEU A 58 -21.07 -36.68 23.14
N PRO A 59 -20.39 -36.36 24.26
CA PRO A 59 -19.13 -35.65 24.21
C PRO A 59 -18.07 -36.48 23.46
N PRO A 60 -17.19 -35.83 22.66
CA PRO A 60 -16.21 -36.51 21.83
C PRO A 60 -15.27 -37.37 22.69
N THR A 61 -14.95 -38.56 22.19
CA THR A 61 -14.05 -39.49 22.89
C THR A 61 -12.63 -38.93 22.96
N ARG A 62 -11.84 -39.35 23.95
CA ARG A 62 -10.44 -38.93 24.11
C ARG A 62 -9.58 -39.24 22.87
N SER A 63 -9.95 -40.25 22.08
CA SER A 63 -9.33 -40.57 20.80
C SER A 63 -9.69 -39.59 19.67
N GLU A 64 -10.90 -39.05 19.68
CA GLU A 64 -11.37 -38.05 18.71
C GLU A 64 -10.74 -36.69 18.98
N LEU A 65 -10.70 -36.26 20.25
CA LEU A 65 -9.99 -35.04 20.66
C LEU A 65 -8.50 -35.07 20.25
N LYS A 66 -7.83 -36.22 20.42
CA LYS A 66 -6.44 -36.40 19.95
C LYS A 66 -6.30 -36.38 18.43
N ARG A 67 -7.32 -36.81 17.68
CA ARG A 67 -7.31 -36.72 16.20
C ARG A 67 -7.52 -35.29 15.73
N GLU A 68 -8.42 -34.54 16.37
CA GLU A 68 -8.66 -33.13 16.07
C GLU A 68 -7.45 -32.25 16.39
N GLU A 69 -6.79 -32.48 17.53
CA GLU A 69 -5.56 -31.78 17.91
C GLU A 69 -4.41 -32.06 16.93
N LYS A 70 -4.29 -33.31 16.47
CA LYS A 70 -3.28 -33.74 15.50
C LYS A 70 -3.59 -33.24 14.08
N MET A 71 -4.87 -33.07 13.74
CA MET A 71 -5.32 -32.47 12.48
C MET A 71 -5.08 -30.96 12.47
N SER A 72 -5.47 -30.26 13.54
CA SER A 72 -5.20 -28.83 13.76
C SER A 72 -3.70 -28.50 13.72
N SER A 73 -2.87 -29.34 14.35
CA SER A 73 -1.40 -29.20 14.30
C SER A 73 -0.85 -29.35 12.87
N ARG A 74 -1.34 -30.33 12.10
CA ARG A 74 -0.96 -30.54 10.69
C ARG A 74 -1.47 -29.43 9.78
N ASP A 75 -2.64 -28.86 10.07
CA ASP A 75 -3.22 -27.75 9.32
C ASP A 75 -2.47 -26.44 9.61
N MET A 76 -2.02 -26.22 10.85
CA MET A 76 -1.09 -25.14 11.20
C MET A 76 0.26 -25.31 10.47
N GLU A 77 0.79 -26.53 10.43
CA GLU A 77 2.06 -26.82 9.78
C GLU A 77 1.98 -26.71 8.25
N ARG A 78 0.84 -27.12 7.64
CA ARG A 78 0.52 -26.86 6.23
C ARG A 78 0.30 -25.39 5.94
N GLY A 79 -0.40 -24.66 6.80
CA GLY A 79 -0.60 -23.21 6.67
C GLY A 79 0.72 -22.45 6.73
N ARG A 80 1.67 -22.92 7.53
CA ARG A 80 3.05 -22.38 7.60
C ARG A 80 3.85 -22.69 6.33
N LYS A 81 3.69 -23.89 5.76
CA LYS A 81 4.39 -24.34 4.53
C LYS A 81 3.82 -23.69 3.26
N HIS A 82 2.55 -23.33 3.25
CA HIS A 82 1.90 -22.65 2.12
C HIS A 82 2.19 -21.14 2.07
N ARG A 83 2.73 -20.58 3.17
CA ARG A 83 3.20 -19.20 3.30
C ARG A 83 4.67 -19.01 2.90
N GLY A 84 5.24 -19.99 2.22
CA GLY A 84 6.58 -19.92 1.61
C GLY A 84 6.53 -19.24 0.25
N ASP A 85 5.91 -18.06 0.16
CA ASP A 85 6.09 -17.20 -1.01
C ASP A 85 7.55 -16.75 -1.00
N THR A 86 8.26 -16.98 -2.11
CA THR A 86 9.64 -16.52 -2.29
C THR A 86 9.67 -15.00 -2.18
N GLN A 87 9.98 -14.50 -0.98
CA GLN A 87 10.10 -13.08 -0.71
C GLN A 87 11.34 -12.57 -1.46
N TRP A 88 11.16 -11.58 -2.32
CA TRP A 88 12.26 -11.00 -3.07
C TRP A 88 13.22 -10.30 -2.12
N THR A 89 14.52 -10.40 -2.38
CA THR A 89 15.52 -9.61 -1.66
C THR A 89 15.41 -8.15 -2.08
N SER A 90 15.17 -7.25 -1.13
CA SER A 90 15.11 -5.80 -1.41
C SER A 90 16.49 -5.21 -1.63
N TRP A 91 16.80 -4.80 -2.85
CA TRP A 91 18.03 -4.08 -3.18
C TRP A 91 17.74 -2.77 -3.91
N LEU A 92 16.64 -2.67 -4.64
CA LEU A 92 16.25 -1.45 -5.35
C LEU A 92 15.90 -0.34 -4.38
N THR A 93 15.09 -0.62 -3.36
CA THR A 93 14.67 0.41 -2.40
C THR A 93 15.87 1.04 -1.66
N PRO A 94 16.80 0.26 -1.08
CA PRO A 94 18.04 0.82 -0.53
C PRO A 94 18.87 1.59 -1.57
N THR A 95 18.93 1.11 -2.82
CA THR A 95 19.65 1.80 -3.90
C THR A 95 19.05 3.18 -4.21
N ILE A 96 17.72 3.29 -4.26
CA ILE A 96 17.02 4.57 -4.42
C ILE A 96 17.36 5.52 -3.27
N VAL A 97 17.38 5.01 -2.04
CA VAL A 97 17.75 5.83 -0.86
C VAL A 97 19.16 6.36 -0.98
N VAL A 98 20.13 5.48 -1.27
CA VAL A 98 21.53 5.86 -1.44
C VAL A 98 21.71 6.87 -2.56
N ALA A 99 21.02 6.69 -3.70
CA ALA A 99 21.07 7.62 -4.82
C ALA A 99 20.54 9.01 -4.45
N ASN A 100 19.40 9.09 -3.75
CA ASN A 100 18.84 10.37 -3.30
C ASN A 100 19.72 11.09 -2.28
N VAL A 101 20.30 10.34 -1.34
CA VAL A 101 21.26 10.90 -0.37
C VAL A 101 22.52 11.40 -1.09
N ALA A 102 23.07 10.63 -2.03
CA ALA A 102 24.24 11.03 -2.79
C ALA A 102 23.99 12.30 -3.63
N ILE A 103 22.84 12.37 -4.31
CA ILE A 103 22.44 13.55 -5.09
C ILE A 103 22.26 14.76 -4.16
N PHE A 104 21.62 14.59 -3.00
CA PHE A 104 21.49 15.67 -2.03
C PHE A 104 22.84 16.20 -1.53
N ILE A 105 23.80 15.31 -1.27
CA ILE A 105 25.18 15.70 -0.91
C ILE A 105 25.82 16.53 -2.04
N VAL A 106 25.67 16.10 -3.30
CA VAL A 106 26.19 16.84 -4.47
C VAL A 106 25.54 18.21 -4.60
N VAL A 107 24.22 18.29 -4.42
CA VAL A 107 23.47 19.55 -4.44
C VAL A 107 23.97 20.49 -3.35
N MET A 108 24.15 19.99 -2.13
CA MET A 108 24.67 20.78 -1.02
C MET A 108 26.12 21.21 -1.24
N PHE A 109 26.95 20.40 -1.91
CA PHE A 109 28.31 20.80 -2.27
C PHE A 109 28.35 21.94 -3.30
N ILE A 110 27.42 21.94 -4.25
CA ILE A 110 27.27 22.99 -5.28
C ILE A 110 26.58 24.24 -4.72
N ASN A 111 25.92 24.11 -3.57
CA ASN A 111 25.18 25.19 -2.94
C ASN A 111 26.06 26.42 -2.73
N ASP A 112 25.42 27.57 -2.84
CA ASP A 112 26.07 28.85 -2.88
C ASP A 112 26.25 29.51 -1.51
N CYS A 113 26.21 28.70 -0.46
CA CYS A 113 26.43 29.10 0.92
C CYS A 113 27.60 28.29 1.53
N PRO A 114 28.62 28.94 2.14
CA PRO A 114 28.84 30.38 2.24
C PRO A 114 29.49 30.95 0.97
N LYS A 115 28.82 31.90 0.29
CA LYS A 115 29.42 32.64 -0.83
C LYS A 115 30.50 33.58 -0.30
N THR A 116 31.73 33.34 -0.72
CA THR A 116 32.83 34.30 -0.64
C THR A 116 32.49 35.48 -1.56
N THR A 117 32.51 36.70 -1.02
CA THR A 117 32.38 38.00 -1.69
C THR A 117 30.99 38.49 -2.18
N ARG A 118 30.56 39.58 -1.50
CA ARG A 118 29.67 40.70 -1.87
C ARG A 118 28.15 40.55 -1.65
N GLY A 119 27.72 41.07 -0.50
CA GLY A 119 26.32 41.33 -0.12
C GLY A 119 25.93 40.56 1.16
N ALA A 120 26.55 40.85 2.30
CA ALA A 120 25.92 41.61 3.40
C ALA A 120 24.61 41.00 3.94
N ASN A 121 24.74 40.28 5.07
CA ASN A 121 23.74 40.12 6.14
C ASN A 121 22.65 39.03 6.07
N GLU A 122 22.87 37.88 5.41
CA GLU A 122 22.16 36.67 5.82
C GLU A 122 23.15 35.55 6.18
N ASP A 123 23.27 35.31 7.48
CA ASP A 123 24.15 34.28 8.01
C ASP A 123 23.63 32.89 7.61
N CYS A 124 24.36 32.25 6.70
CA CYS A 124 24.30 30.82 6.45
C CYS A 124 24.08 30.02 7.74
N VAL A 125 23.17 29.06 7.71
CA VAL A 125 22.89 28.19 8.86
C VAL A 125 23.93 27.06 8.89
N ALA A 126 24.37 26.70 10.09
CA ALA A 126 25.39 25.66 10.30
C ALA A 126 26.71 25.92 9.54
N LYS A 127 27.30 27.10 9.74
CA LYS A 127 28.58 27.51 9.13
C LYS A 127 29.74 26.52 9.37
N PHE A 128 29.69 25.76 10.46
CA PHE A 128 30.70 24.73 10.79
C PHE A 128 30.77 23.60 9.73
N LEU A 129 29.75 23.44 8.89
CA LEU A 129 29.72 22.47 7.79
C LEU A 129 30.45 22.94 6.52
N GLY A 130 30.98 24.17 6.50
CA GLY A 130 31.72 24.71 5.35
C GLY A 130 30.87 24.74 4.08
N ARG A 131 31.29 24.05 3.02
CA ARG A 131 30.56 24.00 1.74
C ARG A 131 29.17 23.36 1.83
N PHE A 132 28.87 22.65 2.91
CA PHE A 132 27.56 22.01 3.12
C PHE A 132 26.65 22.83 4.03
N SER A 133 26.95 24.12 4.25
CA SER A 133 26.07 25.01 5.00
C SER A 133 24.74 25.23 4.29
N PHE A 134 23.69 25.44 5.09
CA PHE A 134 22.34 25.63 4.59
C PHE A 134 22.04 27.11 4.35
N GLN A 135 21.12 27.36 3.44
CA GLN A 135 20.61 28.71 3.25
C GLN A 135 19.88 29.23 4.51
N PRO A 136 19.81 30.56 4.67
CA PRO A 136 19.04 31.18 5.74
C PRO A 136 17.62 30.62 5.82
N LEU A 137 17.10 30.41 7.03
CA LEU A 137 15.76 29.85 7.25
C LEU A 137 14.63 30.70 6.63
N ARG A 138 14.90 31.97 6.34
CA ARG A 138 13.99 32.87 5.62
C ARG A 138 13.85 32.51 4.15
N GLU A 139 14.94 32.05 3.53
CA GLU A 139 14.95 31.59 2.14
C GLU A 139 14.49 30.13 2.05
N ASN A 140 15.03 29.25 2.91
CA ASN A 140 14.71 27.84 2.90
C ASN A 140 14.50 27.29 4.31
N PRO A 141 13.23 27.15 4.77
CA PRO A 141 12.93 26.65 6.11
C PRO A 141 13.24 25.16 6.28
N LEU A 142 13.49 24.41 5.19
CA LEU A 142 13.72 22.96 5.21
C LEU A 142 15.18 22.58 5.47
N LEU A 143 16.05 23.55 5.79
CA LEU A 143 17.51 23.39 5.93
C LEU A 143 18.11 22.77 4.66
N GLY A 144 18.20 23.57 3.61
CA GLY A 144 18.61 23.10 2.29
C GLY A 144 19.34 24.14 1.46
N PRO A 145 19.54 23.85 0.17
CA PRO A 145 20.20 24.74 -0.78
C PRO A 145 19.27 25.88 -1.23
N SER A 146 19.80 26.83 -2.02
CA SER A 146 18.96 27.85 -2.67
C SER A 146 18.10 27.26 -3.79
N SER A 147 16.99 27.93 -4.11
CA SER A 147 16.14 27.57 -5.26
C SER A 147 16.94 27.62 -6.57
N SER A 148 17.84 28.59 -6.72
CA SER A 148 18.73 28.71 -7.88
C SER A 148 19.67 27.51 -8.05
N THR A 149 20.16 26.93 -6.95
CA THR A 149 20.97 25.71 -6.97
C THR A 149 20.14 24.52 -7.41
N LEU A 150 18.93 24.34 -6.86
CA LEU A 150 18.01 23.26 -7.27
C LEU A 150 17.65 23.36 -8.75
N GLU A 151 17.34 24.56 -9.23
CA GLU A 151 17.11 24.84 -10.64
C GLU A 151 18.29 24.47 -11.53
N LYS A 152 19.53 24.81 -11.12
CA LYS A 152 20.73 24.42 -11.86
C LYS A 152 20.90 22.90 -11.90
N MET A 153 20.54 22.22 -10.81
CA MET A 153 20.70 20.78 -10.64
C MET A 153 19.62 19.93 -11.32
N GLY A 154 18.55 20.54 -11.83
CA GLY A 154 17.51 19.81 -12.55
C GLY A 154 16.12 19.83 -11.93
N ALA A 155 15.83 20.80 -11.05
CA ALA A 155 14.48 20.98 -10.52
C ALA A 155 13.47 21.19 -11.66
N LEU A 156 12.24 20.76 -11.42
CA LEU A 156 11.16 20.90 -12.36
C LEU A 156 10.76 22.38 -12.42
N ASP A 157 10.99 23.00 -13.58
CA ASP A 157 10.59 24.36 -13.89
C ASP A 157 9.89 24.33 -15.26
N TRP A 158 8.63 24.75 -15.30
CA TRP A 158 7.81 24.73 -16.52
C TRP A 158 8.47 25.50 -17.68
N ARG A 159 9.06 26.68 -17.42
CA ARG A 159 9.70 27.48 -18.46
C ARG A 159 10.89 26.74 -19.05
N LYS A 160 11.71 26.09 -18.22
CA LYS A 160 12.86 25.32 -18.71
C LYS A 160 12.45 24.06 -19.46
N VAL A 161 11.40 23.37 -19.01
CA VAL A 161 10.87 22.18 -19.67
C VAL A 161 10.27 22.51 -21.04
N VAL A 162 9.39 23.51 -21.09
CA VAL A 162 8.57 23.81 -22.28
C VAL A 162 9.27 24.77 -23.23
N GLN A 163 9.87 25.85 -22.72
CA GLN A 163 10.53 26.87 -23.55
C GLN A 163 12.03 26.55 -23.74
N GLY A 164 12.68 26.03 -22.69
CA GLY A 164 14.09 25.64 -22.73
C GLY A 164 14.38 24.27 -23.33
N ASN A 165 13.35 23.48 -23.68
CA ASN A 165 13.48 22.09 -24.15
C ASN A 165 14.19 21.13 -23.19
N GLU A 166 14.27 21.46 -21.90
CA GLU A 166 14.96 20.65 -20.87
C GLU A 166 14.03 19.54 -20.32
N LYS A 167 13.51 18.69 -21.20
CA LYS A 167 12.52 17.64 -20.89
C LYS A 167 12.97 16.64 -19.83
N TRP A 168 14.28 16.45 -19.69
CA TRP A 168 14.90 15.58 -18.69
C TRP A 168 14.56 15.99 -17.26
N ARG A 169 14.18 17.25 -17.02
CA ARG A 169 13.73 17.75 -15.71
C ARG A 169 12.49 17.05 -15.15
N LEU A 170 11.66 16.49 -16.03
CA LEU A 170 10.50 15.66 -15.64
C LEU A 170 10.90 14.38 -14.91
N ILE A 171 12.16 13.95 -15.02
CA ILE A 171 12.70 12.77 -14.34
C ILE A 171 13.71 13.17 -13.27
N THR A 172 14.60 14.13 -13.53
CA THR A 172 15.65 14.50 -12.56
C THR A 172 15.10 15.14 -11.31
N ALA A 173 13.99 15.89 -11.40
CA ALA A 173 13.36 16.53 -10.24
C ALA A 173 12.96 15.52 -9.15
N MET A 174 12.64 14.28 -9.53
CA MET A 174 12.30 13.20 -8.60
C MET A 174 13.44 12.84 -7.64
N TRP A 175 14.68 13.16 -8.00
CA TRP A 175 15.88 12.81 -7.23
C TRP A 175 16.44 13.95 -6.40
N LEU A 176 15.92 15.17 -6.60
CA LEU A 176 16.32 16.37 -5.88
C LEU A 176 15.45 16.54 -4.65
N HIS A 177 16.02 17.14 -3.60
CA HIS A 177 15.30 17.40 -2.36
C HIS A 177 15.56 18.82 -1.89
N ALA A 178 14.50 19.50 -1.45
CA ALA A 178 14.54 20.90 -1.05
C ALA A 178 15.30 21.16 0.25
N GLY A 179 15.57 20.14 1.07
CA GLY A 179 16.29 20.29 2.34
C GLY A 179 16.36 18.97 3.11
N ILE A 180 17.04 18.99 4.27
CA ILE A 180 17.31 17.78 5.05
C ILE A 180 16.02 17.16 5.60
N PHE A 181 15.07 17.96 6.09
CA PHE A 181 13.79 17.46 6.59
C PHE A 181 12.98 16.82 5.47
N HIS A 182 12.99 17.43 4.29
CA HIS A 182 12.32 16.90 3.12
C HIS A 182 12.94 15.55 2.68
N LEU A 183 14.27 15.45 2.64
CA LEU A 183 14.98 14.21 2.34
C LEU A 183 14.66 13.12 3.37
N LEU A 184 14.78 13.41 4.66
CA LEU A 184 14.57 12.42 5.72
C LEU A 184 13.17 11.80 5.68
N THR A 185 12.14 12.64 5.55
CA THR A 185 10.74 12.16 5.46
C THR A 185 10.51 11.31 4.21
N ASN A 186 11.08 11.71 3.06
CA ASN A 186 10.97 10.91 1.83
C ASN A 186 11.68 9.55 1.98
N MET A 187 12.92 9.54 2.50
CA MET A 187 13.69 8.30 2.62
C MET A 187 13.07 7.34 3.62
N PHE A 188 12.53 7.85 4.73
CA PHE A 188 11.76 7.06 5.68
C PHE A 188 10.58 6.37 5.01
N ASN A 189 9.77 7.13 4.26
CA ASN A 189 8.61 6.58 3.57
C ASN A 189 9.00 5.61 2.43
N VAL A 190 10.04 5.92 1.65
CA VAL A 190 10.56 5.03 0.59
C VAL A 190 11.01 3.70 1.20
N ILE A 191 11.70 3.70 2.33
CA ILE A 191 12.09 2.47 3.04
C ILE A 191 10.85 1.72 3.52
N PHE A 192 9.92 2.41 4.19
CA PHE A 192 8.74 1.80 4.81
C PHE A 192 7.84 1.10 3.79
N PHE A 193 7.47 1.80 2.71
CA PHE A 193 6.57 1.26 1.68
C PHE A 193 7.33 0.47 0.61
N GLY A 194 8.48 0.97 0.16
CA GLY A 194 9.26 0.39 -0.93
C GLY A 194 9.80 -1.00 -0.61
N ILE A 195 10.39 -1.22 0.57
CA ILE A 195 10.90 -2.54 0.95
C ILE A 195 9.76 -3.56 0.98
N ARG A 196 8.64 -3.21 1.62
CA ARG A 196 7.48 -4.09 1.75
C ARG A 196 6.91 -4.48 0.39
N LEU A 197 6.79 -3.52 -0.52
CA LEU A 197 6.30 -3.74 -1.88
C LEU A 197 7.30 -4.55 -2.72
N GLU A 198 8.58 -4.21 -2.65
CA GLU A 198 9.65 -4.89 -3.40
C GLU A 198 9.75 -6.36 -3.00
N GLN A 199 9.64 -6.66 -1.72
CA GLN A 199 9.63 -8.04 -1.19
C GLN A 199 8.47 -8.88 -1.72
N GLN A 200 7.29 -8.27 -1.92
CA GLN A 200 6.09 -8.99 -2.37
C GLN A 200 6.01 -9.11 -3.90
N PHE A 201 6.41 -8.07 -4.63
CA PHE A 201 6.17 -7.99 -6.08
C PHE A 201 7.44 -8.00 -6.93
N GLY A 202 8.60 -7.88 -6.31
CA GLY A 202 9.90 -7.82 -6.99
C GLY A 202 10.25 -6.43 -7.49
N PHE A 203 11.57 -6.21 -7.62
CA PHE A 203 12.14 -4.89 -7.92
C PHE A 203 11.71 -4.30 -9.27
N ILE A 204 11.49 -5.11 -10.31
CA ILE A 204 11.13 -4.61 -11.65
C ILE A 204 9.78 -3.88 -11.59
N ARG A 205 8.77 -4.52 -10.98
CA ARG A 205 7.41 -3.95 -10.92
C ARG A 205 7.39 -2.69 -10.08
N ILE A 206 8.04 -2.72 -8.91
CA ILE A 206 8.09 -1.57 -8.01
C ILE A 206 8.91 -0.42 -8.60
N GLY A 207 10.01 -0.71 -9.29
CA GLY A 207 10.80 0.29 -10.00
C GLY A 207 10.02 0.97 -11.12
N LEU A 208 9.26 0.20 -11.92
CA LEU A 208 8.39 0.77 -12.96
C LEU A 208 7.27 1.65 -12.36
N ILE A 209 6.61 1.20 -11.30
CA ILE A 209 5.59 2.00 -10.61
C ILE A 209 6.21 3.30 -10.08
N TYR A 210 7.36 3.21 -9.40
CA TYR A 210 8.04 4.38 -8.85
C TYR A 210 8.40 5.40 -9.94
N LEU A 211 9.06 4.96 -11.02
CA LEU A 211 9.51 5.85 -12.10
C LEU A 211 8.34 6.46 -12.88
N ILE A 212 7.37 5.65 -13.31
CA ILE A 212 6.25 6.15 -14.13
C ILE A 212 5.31 7.02 -13.29
N SER A 213 5.10 6.70 -12.01
CA SER A 213 4.28 7.54 -11.13
C SER A 213 4.94 8.87 -10.84
N GLY A 214 6.25 8.89 -10.59
CA GLY A 214 6.98 10.15 -10.43
C GLY A 214 6.91 11.01 -11.69
N PHE A 215 7.06 10.41 -12.87
CA PHE A 215 6.89 11.10 -14.15
C PHE A 215 5.47 11.66 -14.34
N GLY A 216 4.43 10.88 -14.02
CA GLY A 216 3.04 11.33 -14.04
C GLY A 216 2.77 12.48 -13.06
N GLY A 217 3.40 12.43 -11.89
CA GLY A 217 3.42 13.54 -10.92
C GLY A 217 4.08 14.79 -11.49
N SER A 218 5.26 14.66 -12.10
CA SER A 218 5.96 15.80 -12.71
C SER A 218 5.20 16.42 -13.87
N ILE A 219 4.48 15.63 -14.69
CA ILE A 219 3.60 16.18 -15.73
C ILE A 219 2.48 17.01 -15.10
N LEU A 220 1.80 16.47 -14.09
CA LEU A 220 0.67 17.18 -13.46
C LEU A 220 1.15 18.44 -12.73
N SER A 221 2.26 18.36 -12.01
CA SER A 221 2.94 19.50 -11.41
C SER A 221 3.24 20.59 -12.45
N ALA A 222 3.93 20.26 -13.54
CA ALA A 222 4.31 21.26 -14.55
C ALA A 222 3.09 21.90 -15.24
N LEU A 223 1.96 21.21 -15.34
CA LEU A 223 0.72 21.76 -15.91
C LEU A 223 0.07 22.82 -15.02
N PHE A 224 0.18 22.69 -13.69
CA PHE A 224 -0.49 23.56 -12.73
C PHE A 224 0.45 24.52 -11.99
N LEU A 225 1.74 24.21 -11.88
CA LEU A 225 2.77 25.01 -11.22
C LEU A 225 3.76 25.57 -12.24
N GLN A 226 3.40 26.70 -12.85
CA GLN A 226 4.22 27.32 -13.91
C GLN A 226 5.21 28.37 -13.41
N ASN A 227 5.03 28.87 -12.18
CA ASN A 227 5.80 29.98 -11.60
C ASN A 227 6.68 29.57 -10.40
N SER A 228 6.67 28.29 -10.04
CA SER A 228 7.45 27.73 -8.95
C SER A 228 8.28 26.55 -9.45
N ILE A 229 9.24 26.12 -8.64
CA ILE A 229 10.03 24.93 -8.89
C ILE A 229 9.51 23.76 -8.05
N SER A 230 9.62 22.55 -8.57
CA SER A 230 9.27 21.33 -7.86
C SER A 230 10.42 20.33 -7.84
N VAL A 231 10.58 19.67 -6.70
CA VAL A 231 11.59 18.62 -6.45
C VAL A 231 11.02 17.61 -5.47
N GLY A 232 11.49 16.37 -5.55
CA GLY A 232 11.25 15.34 -4.55
C GLY A 232 10.73 14.03 -5.11
N ALA A 233 11.05 12.96 -4.39
CA ALA A 233 10.58 11.60 -4.68
C ALA A 233 9.11 11.37 -4.29
N SER A 234 8.47 12.35 -3.64
CA SER A 234 7.18 12.18 -2.96
C SER A 234 6.03 11.87 -3.92
N GLY A 235 6.04 12.39 -5.16
CA GLY A 235 5.07 11.98 -6.19
C GLY A 235 5.16 10.48 -6.53
N ALA A 236 6.38 9.95 -6.68
CA ALA A 236 6.59 8.51 -6.92
C ALA A 236 6.16 7.66 -5.72
N LEU A 237 6.40 8.16 -4.51
CA LEU A 237 5.97 7.52 -3.27
C LEU A 237 4.45 7.43 -3.14
N LEU A 238 3.73 8.53 -3.38
CA LEU A 238 2.26 8.50 -3.41
C LEU A 238 1.75 7.57 -4.51
N GLY A 239 2.48 7.43 -5.61
CA GLY A 239 2.21 6.39 -6.61
C GLY A 239 2.35 4.96 -6.08
N LEU A 240 3.36 4.67 -5.27
CA LEU A 240 3.46 3.36 -4.60
C LEU A 240 2.27 3.11 -3.66
N MET A 241 1.80 4.13 -2.93
CA MET A 241 0.60 4.02 -2.10
C MET A 241 -0.67 3.83 -2.93
N GLY A 242 -0.79 4.51 -4.07
CA GLY A 242 -1.85 4.28 -5.04
C GLY A 242 -1.86 2.84 -5.55
N ALA A 243 -0.69 2.30 -5.88
CA ALA A 243 -0.57 0.91 -6.31
C ALA A 243 -0.96 -0.08 -5.20
N MET A 244 -0.60 0.20 -3.93
CA MET A 244 -1.06 -0.59 -2.77
C MET A 244 -2.58 -0.57 -2.63
N LEU A 245 -3.21 0.59 -2.87
CA LEU A 245 -4.68 0.69 -2.85
C LEU A 245 -5.30 -0.21 -3.93
N SER A 246 -4.78 -0.19 -5.16
CA SER A 246 -5.27 -1.06 -6.23
C SER A 246 -5.07 -2.54 -5.94
N GLU A 247 -3.92 -2.90 -5.38
CA GLU A 247 -3.63 -4.28 -4.95
C GLU A 247 -4.66 -4.77 -3.93
N LEU A 248 -4.96 -3.95 -2.92
CA LEU A 248 -5.97 -4.25 -1.91
C LEU A 248 -7.36 -4.44 -2.55
N LEU A 249 -7.72 -3.61 -3.54
CA LEU A 249 -9.01 -3.71 -4.24
C LEU A 249 -9.11 -4.97 -5.10
N ILE A 250 -8.04 -5.36 -5.80
CA ILE A 250 -7.99 -6.58 -6.62
C ILE A 250 -8.09 -7.83 -5.74
N ASN A 251 -7.37 -7.83 -4.62
CA ASN A 251 -7.26 -8.96 -3.71
C ASN A 251 -8.20 -8.84 -2.50
N TRP A 252 -9.29 -8.08 -2.64
CA TRP A 252 -10.23 -7.78 -1.56
C TRP A 252 -10.70 -9.03 -0.82
N THR A 253 -10.87 -10.16 -1.50
CA THR A 253 -11.35 -11.41 -0.88
C THR A 253 -10.35 -12.05 0.10
N ILE A 254 -9.05 -11.79 -0.05
CA ILE A 254 -7.95 -12.48 0.66
C ILE A 254 -7.65 -11.84 2.03
N TYR A 255 -7.87 -10.54 2.18
CA TYR A 255 -7.56 -9.83 3.41
C TYR A 255 -8.59 -10.10 4.52
N GLU A 256 -8.15 -10.49 5.72
CA GLU A 256 -9.05 -10.72 6.86
C GLU A 256 -9.64 -9.40 7.40
N SER A 257 -8.83 -8.33 7.46
CA SER A 257 -9.23 -6.98 7.90
C SER A 257 -9.20 -5.96 6.75
N LYS A 258 -10.07 -6.18 5.76
CA LYS A 258 -10.14 -5.40 4.50
C LYS A 258 -10.39 -3.93 4.75
N LEU A 259 -11.40 -3.65 5.59
CA LEU A 259 -11.79 -2.29 5.94
C LEU A 259 -10.69 -1.61 6.75
N GLY A 260 -10.05 -2.32 7.68
CA GLY A 260 -8.92 -1.76 8.44
C GLY A 260 -7.76 -1.35 7.54
N ALA A 261 -7.32 -2.25 6.65
CA ALA A 261 -6.27 -1.95 5.68
C ALA A 261 -6.63 -0.79 4.74
N LEU A 262 -7.87 -0.76 4.24
CA LEU A 262 -8.38 0.32 3.39
C LEU A 262 -8.35 1.65 4.12
N PHE A 263 -8.92 1.71 5.34
CA PHE A 263 -8.92 2.93 6.15
C PHE A 263 -7.51 3.39 6.48
N THR A 264 -6.58 2.50 6.79
CA THR A 264 -5.18 2.86 7.04
C THR A 264 -4.53 3.49 5.81
N ILE A 265 -4.64 2.86 4.64
CA ILE A 265 -4.04 3.39 3.40
C ILE A 265 -4.66 4.75 3.03
N LEU A 266 -5.99 4.85 3.06
CA LEU A 266 -6.69 6.09 2.75
C LEU A 266 -6.37 7.20 3.76
N PHE A 267 -6.23 6.87 5.05
CA PHE A 267 -5.84 7.83 6.07
C PHE A 267 -4.43 8.38 5.83
N ILE A 268 -3.47 7.51 5.52
CA ILE A 268 -2.09 7.94 5.22
C ILE A 268 -2.08 8.84 3.97
N ILE A 269 -2.74 8.43 2.88
CA ILE A 269 -2.86 9.25 1.66
C ILE A 269 -3.50 10.61 1.98
N ALA A 270 -4.57 10.63 2.77
CA ALA A 270 -5.25 11.88 3.14
C ALA A 270 -4.36 12.79 3.99
N VAL A 271 -3.57 12.23 4.91
CA VAL A 271 -2.60 13.00 5.71
C VAL A 271 -1.50 13.57 4.81
N ASP A 272 -0.95 12.77 3.89
CA ASP A 272 0.09 13.24 2.96
C ASP A 272 -0.42 14.37 2.06
N LEU A 273 -1.64 14.24 1.50
CA LEU A 273 -2.26 15.29 0.70
C LEU A 273 -2.63 16.53 1.52
N ALA A 274 -2.96 16.37 2.81
CA ALA A 274 -3.22 17.49 3.72
C ALA A 274 -1.93 18.24 4.09
N ILE A 275 -0.83 17.51 4.30
CA ILE A 275 0.52 18.10 4.43
C ILE A 275 0.90 18.80 3.13
N GLY A 276 0.49 18.25 1.99
CA GLY A 276 0.61 18.85 0.67
C GLY A 276 0.01 20.24 0.53
N LEU A 277 -0.93 20.64 1.39
CA LEU A 277 -1.52 21.99 1.40
C LEU A 277 -0.64 23.05 2.07
N LEU A 278 0.47 22.64 2.69
CA LEU A 278 1.45 23.56 3.25
C LEU A 278 2.24 24.23 2.12
N PRO A 279 2.70 25.48 2.33
CA PRO A 279 3.62 26.08 1.37
C PRO A 279 4.86 25.21 1.21
N TRP A 280 5.49 25.27 0.03
CA TRP A 280 6.71 24.53 -0.32
C TRP A 280 6.54 23.04 -0.63
N VAL A 281 5.31 22.50 -0.55
CA VAL A 281 5.00 21.12 -0.93
C VAL A 281 4.19 21.12 -2.22
N ASP A 282 4.58 20.29 -3.18
CA ASP A 282 3.89 20.17 -4.46
C ASP A 282 2.81 19.09 -4.40
N ASN A 283 1.56 19.53 -4.19
CA ASN A 283 0.44 18.60 -4.06
C ASN A 283 -0.02 18.08 -5.43
N PHE A 284 0.21 18.82 -6.51
CA PHE A 284 -0.09 18.34 -7.86
C PHE A 284 0.79 17.16 -8.26
N ALA A 285 2.07 17.16 -7.86
CA ALA A 285 2.95 16.00 -8.02
C ALA A 285 2.43 14.79 -7.24
N HIS A 286 1.92 15.00 -6.02
CA HIS A 286 1.34 13.93 -5.20
C HIS A 286 0.10 13.33 -5.83
N ILE A 287 -0.84 14.17 -6.28
CA ILE A 287 -2.08 13.73 -6.93
C ILE A 287 -1.77 13.00 -8.25
N GLY A 288 -0.89 13.56 -9.09
CA GLY A 288 -0.52 12.96 -10.36
C GLY A 288 0.20 11.62 -10.18
N GLY A 289 1.08 11.54 -9.18
CA GLY A 289 1.74 10.30 -8.80
C GLY A 289 0.76 9.24 -8.27
N LEU A 290 -0.12 9.62 -7.33
CA LEU A 290 -1.15 8.75 -6.76
C LEU A 290 -2.04 8.14 -7.85
N LEU A 291 -2.57 8.97 -8.76
CA LEU A 291 -3.45 8.52 -9.85
C LEU A 291 -2.70 7.57 -10.80
N THR A 292 -1.49 7.94 -11.20
CA THR A 292 -0.67 7.10 -12.10
C THR A 292 -0.36 5.76 -11.45
N GLY A 293 0.08 5.76 -10.20
CA GLY A 293 0.41 4.55 -9.44
C GLY A 293 -0.80 3.66 -9.17
N PHE A 294 -1.96 4.26 -8.86
CA PHE A 294 -3.23 3.53 -8.72
C PHE A 294 -3.54 2.72 -9.97
N PHE A 295 -3.54 3.34 -11.15
CA PHE A 295 -3.82 2.59 -12.38
C PHE A 295 -2.71 1.60 -12.72
N LEU A 296 -1.43 1.94 -12.51
CA LEU A 296 -0.32 0.99 -12.67
C LEU A 296 -0.42 -0.22 -11.74
N GLY A 297 -1.02 -0.07 -10.56
CA GLY A 297 -1.30 -1.18 -9.64
C GLY A 297 -2.18 -2.26 -10.27
N PHE A 298 -3.23 -1.87 -11.01
CA PHE A 298 -4.09 -2.82 -11.75
C PHE A 298 -3.37 -3.52 -12.92
N ILE A 299 -2.26 -2.96 -13.38
CA ILE A 299 -1.47 -3.52 -14.50
C ILE A 299 -0.37 -4.44 -13.97
N LEU A 300 0.40 -3.96 -12.98
CA LEU A 300 1.66 -4.58 -12.57
C LEU A 300 1.52 -5.43 -11.31
N LEU A 301 0.58 -5.14 -10.41
CA LEU A 301 0.41 -5.87 -9.14
C LEU A 301 -0.64 -6.98 -9.20
N ILE A 302 -1.13 -7.30 -10.41
CA ILE A 302 -2.07 -8.40 -10.62
C ILE A 302 -1.44 -9.75 -10.23
N GLN A 303 -2.03 -10.42 -9.24
CA GLN A 303 -1.66 -11.77 -8.83
C GLN A 303 -2.76 -12.75 -9.25
N PRO A 304 -2.40 -13.92 -9.79
CA PRO A 304 -3.39 -14.90 -10.19
C PRO A 304 -3.96 -15.57 -8.93
N GLN A 305 -5.29 -15.64 -8.81
CA GLN A 305 -5.92 -16.33 -7.69
C GLN A 305 -5.73 -17.84 -7.89
N LEU A 306 -5.11 -18.51 -6.90
CA LEU A 306 -5.04 -19.96 -6.87
C LEU A 306 -6.47 -20.46 -6.61
N GLY A 307 -7.11 -21.02 -7.63
CA GLY A 307 -8.41 -21.66 -7.50
C GLY A 307 -8.32 -22.84 -6.53
N TRP A 308 -8.78 -22.65 -5.30
CA TRP A 308 -8.98 -23.70 -4.30
C TRP A 308 -10.35 -24.35 -4.50
N GLU A 309 -10.64 -24.84 -5.71
CA GLU A 309 -11.80 -25.71 -5.92
C GLU A 309 -11.33 -27.13 -6.26
N GLU A 310 -11.61 -28.00 -5.29
CA GLU A 310 -11.81 -29.45 -5.41
C GLU A 310 -10.63 -30.42 -5.20
N SER A 311 -9.84 -30.19 -4.13
CA SER A 311 -9.04 -31.23 -3.49
C SER A 311 -9.86 -32.12 -2.52
N ARG A 312 -11.05 -32.61 -2.93
CA ARG A 312 -11.72 -33.73 -2.23
C ARG A 312 -11.67 -35.06 -3.00
N ASN A 313 -11.28 -35.06 -4.29
CA ASN A 313 -11.25 -36.28 -5.11
C ASN A 313 -9.91 -36.56 -5.83
N SER A 314 -8.86 -35.74 -5.68
CA SER A 314 -7.61 -35.99 -6.42
C SER A 314 -6.51 -36.55 -5.51
N SER A 315 -6.59 -37.85 -5.26
CA SER A 315 -5.44 -38.68 -4.92
C SER A 315 -4.63 -38.98 -6.20
N GLN A 316 -4.12 -37.94 -6.86
CA GLN A 316 -3.21 -38.13 -7.99
C GLN A 316 -2.09 -37.07 -7.95
N TYR A 317 -0.88 -37.57 -7.77
CA TYR A 317 0.36 -36.81 -7.83
C TYR A 317 0.40 -35.90 -9.08
N GLY A 318 0.66 -34.60 -8.88
CA GLY A 318 1.27 -33.75 -9.91
C GLY A 318 0.38 -32.84 -10.76
N ALA A 319 -0.90 -32.63 -10.44
CA ALA A 319 -1.69 -31.61 -11.15
C ALA A 319 -1.30 -30.19 -10.67
N ARG A 320 -0.40 -29.53 -11.42
CA ARG A 320 -0.09 -28.10 -11.25
C ARG A 320 -1.37 -27.30 -11.49
N ALA A 321 -2.00 -26.80 -10.42
CA ALA A 321 -3.16 -25.92 -10.52
C ALA A 321 -2.81 -24.75 -11.47
N LYS A 322 -3.52 -24.65 -12.60
CA LYS A 322 -3.32 -23.55 -13.54
C LYS A 322 -3.88 -22.29 -12.91
N SER A 323 -3.00 -21.42 -12.42
CA SER A 323 -3.36 -20.08 -11.97
C SER A 323 -4.11 -19.36 -13.09
N LYS A 324 -5.39 -19.04 -12.86
CA LYS A 324 -6.22 -18.33 -13.84
C LYS A 324 -6.63 -17.00 -13.24
N TYR A 325 -6.45 -15.92 -14.00
CA TYR A 325 -6.93 -14.60 -13.61
C TYR A 325 -8.45 -14.53 -13.75
N ASN A 326 -9.10 -13.82 -12.82
CA ASN A 326 -10.54 -13.61 -12.86
C ASN A 326 -10.90 -12.67 -14.04
N PRO A 327 -12.06 -12.82 -14.71
CA PRO A 327 -12.48 -11.93 -15.80
C PRO A 327 -12.46 -10.45 -15.40
N CYS A 328 -12.86 -10.12 -14.16
CA CYS A 328 -12.80 -8.75 -13.64
C CYS A 328 -11.37 -8.20 -13.59
N GLN A 329 -10.36 -9.03 -13.30
CA GLN A 329 -8.96 -8.59 -13.27
C GLN A 329 -8.47 -8.23 -14.68
N TYR A 330 -8.87 -8.97 -15.72
CA TYR A 330 -8.56 -8.61 -17.10
C TYR A 330 -9.23 -7.30 -17.52
N VAL A 331 -10.52 -7.12 -17.19
CA VAL A 331 -11.25 -5.88 -17.51
C VAL A 331 -10.58 -4.68 -16.84
N LEU A 332 -10.25 -4.78 -15.55
CA LEU A 332 -9.53 -3.73 -14.83
C LEU A 332 -8.14 -3.46 -15.42
N PHE A 333 -7.41 -4.50 -15.81
CA PHE A 333 -6.13 -4.37 -16.50
C PHE A 333 -6.25 -3.55 -17.79
N PHE A 334 -7.20 -3.89 -18.67
CA PHE A 334 -7.37 -3.20 -19.95
C PHE A 334 -7.80 -1.75 -19.76
N ILE A 335 -8.76 -1.50 -18.86
CA ILE A 335 -9.22 -0.14 -18.55
C ILE A 335 -8.06 0.69 -18.00
N ALA A 336 -7.32 0.16 -17.02
CA ALA A 336 -6.19 0.86 -16.42
C ALA A 336 -5.08 1.15 -17.45
N ALA A 337 -4.77 0.20 -18.33
CA ALA A 337 -3.78 0.39 -19.39
C ALA A 337 -4.17 1.53 -20.34
N VAL A 338 -5.44 1.57 -20.78
CA VAL A 338 -5.97 2.64 -21.63
C VAL A 338 -5.90 3.99 -20.91
N LEU A 339 -6.32 4.06 -19.64
CA LEU A 339 -6.32 5.29 -18.86
C LEU A 339 -4.91 5.85 -18.61
N VAL A 340 -3.94 5.00 -18.29
CA VAL A 340 -2.54 5.43 -18.10
C VAL A 340 -1.96 5.97 -19.40
N VAL A 341 -2.10 5.23 -20.50
CA VAL A 341 -1.55 5.65 -21.80
C VAL A 341 -2.22 6.94 -22.28
N ALA A 342 -3.54 7.00 -22.24
CA ALA A 342 -4.27 8.20 -22.64
C ALA A 342 -3.94 9.40 -21.74
N GLY A 343 -3.96 9.21 -20.42
CA GLY A 343 -3.69 10.27 -19.44
C GLY A 343 -2.29 10.85 -19.55
N LEU A 344 -1.25 10.01 -19.63
CA LEU A 344 0.13 10.47 -19.80
C LEU A 344 0.33 11.15 -21.17
N THR A 345 -0.27 10.61 -22.24
CA THR A 345 -0.17 11.21 -23.58
C THR A 345 -0.84 12.57 -23.63
N ILE A 346 -2.07 12.69 -23.11
CA ILE A 346 -2.81 13.95 -23.06
C ILE A 346 -2.05 14.97 -22.20
N GLY A 347 -1.56 14.56 -21.03
CA GLY A 347 -0.79 15.43 -20.14
C GLY A 347 0.49 15.97 -20.80
N ILE A 348 1.26 15.12 -21.48
CA ILE A 348 2.44 15.52 -22.25
C ILE A 348 2.07 16.50 -23.36
N VAL A 349 1.03 16.20 -24.13
CA VAL A 349 0.59 17.06 -25.24
C VAL A 349 0.14 18.42 -24.73
N MET A 350 -0.63 18.47 -23.64
CA MET A 350 -1.05 19.72 -23.01
C MET A 350 0.14 20.52 -22.49
N LEU A 351 1.10 19.84 -21.84
CA LEU A 351 2.29 20.47 -21.27
C LEU A 351 3.12 21.17 -22.36
N PHE A 352 3.41 20.47 -23.46
CA PHE A 352 4.21 21.03 -24.56
C PHE A 352 3.44 21.98 -25.47
N LYS A 353 2.11 22.02 -25.39
CA LYS A 353 1.30 23.12 -25.96
C LYS A 353 1.35 24.39 -25.12
N GLY A 354 1.92 24.34 -23.91
CA GLY A 354 1.97 25.45 -22.98
C GLY A 354 0.63 25.74 -22.31
N GLU A 355 -0.24 24.74 -22.23
CA GLU A 355 -1.51 24.88 -21.52
C GLU A 355 -1.26 25.05 -20.02
N ASN A 356 -2.09 25.87 -19.38
CA ASN A 356 -2.07 26.05 -17.93
C ASN A 356 -3.34 25.46 -17.32
N GLY A 357 -3.18 24.40 -16.52
CA GLY A 357 -4.29 23.67 -15.91
C GLY A 357 -5.20 24.56 -15.05
N ASN A 358 -4.67 25.63 -14.45
CA ASN A 358 -5.48 26.56 -13.65
C ASN A 358 -6.48 27.37 -14.48
N LYS A 359 -6.27 27.50 -15.80
CA LYS A 359 -7.26 28.18 -16.68
C LYS A 359 -8.57 27.40 -16.77
N HIS A 360 -8.52 26.08 -16.63
CA HIS A 360 -9.68 25.21 -16.69
C HIS A 360 -10.34 24.99 -15.32
N CYS A 361 -9.72 25.47 -14.24
CA CYS A 361 -10.16 25.19 -12.89
C CYS A 361 -9.81 26.34 -11.94
N LYS A 362 -10.82 27.16 -11.62
CA LYS A 362 -10.64 28.35 -10.75
C LYS A 362 -10.22 28.01 -9.33
N TRP A 363 -10.50 26.82 -8.81
CA TRP A 363 -10.20 26.43 -7.44
C TRP A 363 -8.93 25.57 -7.31
N CYS A 364 -8.34 25.13 -8.43
CA CYS A 364 -7.20 24.21 -8.41
C CYS A 364 -5.96 24.80 -7.74
N HIS A 365 -5.75 26.12 -7.79
CA HIS A 365 -4.65 26.76 -7.04
C HIS A 365 -4.69 26.47 -5.53
N ARG A 366 -5.88 26.20 -4.97
CA ARG A 366 -6.05 25.85 -3.54
C ARG A 366 -5.75 24.39 -3.22
N LEU A 367 -5.60 23.54 -4.25
CA LEU A 367 -5.16 22.16 -4.06
C LEU A 367 -3.68 22.10 -3.74
N ASP A 368 -2.87 23.03 -4.25
CA ASP A 368 -1.43 23.04 -3.98
C ASP A 368 -1.13 23.74 -2.65
N CYS A 369 -1.74 24.89 -2.40
CA CYS A 369 -1.54 25.58 -1.14
C CYS A 369 -2.84 26.24 -0.69
N TYR A 370 -3.21 26.01 0.58
CA TYR A 370 -4.39 26.62 1.18
C TYR A 370 -3.97 27.75 2.13
N PRO A 371 -4.35 29.02 1.87
CA PRO A 371 -3.96 30.15 2.71
C PRO A 371 -4.66 30.08 4.07
N THR A 372 -3.93 30.37 5.15
CA THR A 372 -4.46 30.41 6.53
C THR A 372 -3.98 31.65 7.28
N SER A 373 -4.45 31.86 8.51
CA SER A 373 -3.93 32.95 9.36
C SER A 373 -2.45 32.78 9.76
N LYS A 374 -1.89 31.57 9.60
CA LYS A 374 -0.51 31.24 9.99
C LYS A 374 0.49 31.29 8.83
N TRP A 375 0.03 31.19 7.58
CA TRP A 375 0.90 31.21 6.40
C TRP A 375 0.15 31.64 5.14
N SER A 376 0.92 32.17 4.18
CA SER A 376 0.45 32.55 2.85
C SER A 376 0.99 31.62 1.78
N CYS A 377 0.18 31.46 0.73
CA CYS A 377 0.56 31.05 -0.60
C CYS A 377 0.74 32.34 -1.42
#